data_AF-A0A3B1D183-F1
#
_entry.id   AF-A0A3B1D183-F1
#
_cell.length_a   1.000
_cell.length_b   1.000
_cell.length_c   1.000
_cell.angle_alpha   90.00
_cell.angle_beta   90.00
_cell.angle_gamma   90.00
#
_symmetry.space_group_name_H-M   'P 1'
#
loop_
_entity.id
_entity.type
_entity.pdbx_description
1 polymer ?
#
loop_
_entity_poly.entity_id
_entity_poly.type
_entity_poly.pdbx_seq_one_letter_code
_entity_poly.pdbx_strand_id
1 'polypeptide(L)'
;MVDYYNNRGQVWERLALVGARPVCGDKIFGAKVMSALGSFIESGDLEPSDSDKIVKIRERIASERVKPGVVDIKFGRGGLIEIEFICQWLAMENRETPNGERPFTLSTLKTARAKKWLDKDVVDDLIKAYLFLRSLEDTLRMDKEKAVNVIPASDTILLNRLSRAMEETPGGGRGLVEVIKETMRKVSGIYLRFFELRGREK
;
A
#
# COMPACT_ATOMS: atom_id res chain seq x y z
N MET A 1 -26.49 -2.54 4.57
CA MET A 1 -25.21 -2.40 3.84
C MET A 1 -25.40 -1.55 2.59
N VAL A 2 -26.22 -1.99 1.64
CA VAL A 2 -26.50 -1.27 0.38
C VAL A 2 -27.00 0.15 0.64
N ASP A 3 -28.01 0.33 1.50
CA ASP A 3 -28.55 1.67 1.81
C ASP A 3 -27.55 2.62 2.46
N TYR A 4 -26.58 2.10 3.21
CA TYR A 4 -25.55 2.94 3.81
C TYR A 4 -24.59 3.46 2.74
N TYR A 5 -24.05 2.55 1.92
CA TYR A 5 -23.07 2.89 0.91
C TYR A 5 -23.63 3.78 -0.21
N ASN A 6 -24.88 3.57 -0.61
CA ASN A 6 -25.54 4.39 -1.63
C ASN A 6 -25.77 5.85 -1.17
N ASN A 7 -25.93 6.09 0.13
CA ASN A 7 -26.33 7.41 0.63
C ASN A 7 -25.22 8.15 1.39
N ARG A 8 -24.27 7.42 1.98
CA ARG A 8 -23.28 7.97 2.92
C ARG A 8 -21.85 7.52 2.68
N GLY A 9 -21.63 6.65 1.69
CA GLY A 9 -20.35 6.03 1.43
C GLY A 9 -19.25 7.06 1.14
N GLN A 10 -18.12 6.92 1.84
CA GLN A 10 -16.97 7.80 1.70
C GLN A 10 -15.89 7.16 0.81
N VAL A 11 -15.06 8.00 0.19
CA VAL A 11 -13.95 7.55 -0.68
C VAL A 11 -13.00 6.60 0.04
N TRP A 12 -12.74 6.84 1.33
CA TRP A 12 -11.87 5.97 2.12
C TRP A 12 -12.46 4.58 2.34
N GLU A 13 -13.79 4.46 2.36
CA GLU A 13 -14.47 3.16 2.46
C GLU A 13 -14.34 2.40 1.15
N ARG A 14 -14.45 3.08 -0.01
CA ARG A 14 -14.15 2.48 -1.32
C ARG A 14 -12.70 1.98 -1.36
N LEU A 15 -11.76 2.81 -0.91
CA LEU A 15 -10.33 2.48 -0.83
C LEU A 15 -10.08 1.24 0.05
N ALA A 16 -10.76 1.13 1.19
CA ALA A 16 -10.64 -0.02 2.09
C ALA A 16 -11.29 -1.30 1.50
N LEU A 17 -12.35 -1.16 0.72
CA LEU A 17 -13.17 -2.27 0.21
C LEU A 17 -12.73 -2.79 -1.15
N VAL A 18 -11.94 -2.04 -1.93
CA VAL A 18 -11.51 -2.47 -3.29
C VAL A 18 -10.71 -3.78 -3.28
N GLY A 19 -10.05 -4.12 -2.17
CA GLY A 19 -9.35 -5.39 -1.98
C GLY A 19 -10.21 -6.52 -1.39
N ALA A 20 -11.50 -6.27 -1.11
CA ALA A 20 -12.38 -7.19 -0.41
C ALA A 20 -12.54 -8.52 -1.17
N ARG A 21 -12.69 -9.60 -0.41
CA ARG A 21 -12.98 -10.93 -0.96
C ARG A 21 -13.71 -11.79 0.06
N PRO A 22 -14.47 -12.80 -0.40
CA PRO A 22 -14.90 -13.88 0.46
C PRO A 22 -13.68 -14.65 1.00
N VAL A 23 -13.69 -14.97 2.29
CA VAL A 23 -12.65 -15.80 2.94
C VAL A 23 -13.23 -17.13 3.41
N CYS A 24 -14.41 -17.09 4.02
CA CYS A 24 -15.16 -18.25 4.48
C CYS A 24 -16.67 -17.94 4.42
N GLY A 25 -17.50 -18.98 4.57
CA GLY A 25 -18.97 -18.86 4.57
C GLY A 25 -19.64 -19.41 3.30
N ASP A 26 -20.95 -19.21 3.21
CA ASP A 26 -21.75 -19.67 2.08
C ASP A 26 -21.38 -18.93 0.77
N LYS A 27 -21.21 -19.70 -0.31
CA LYS A 27 -20.74 -19.18 -1.60
C LYS A 27 -21.78 -18.27 -2.25
N ILE A 28 -23.07 -18.61 -2.13
CA ILE A 28 -24.15 -17.83 -2.74
C ILE A 28 -24.28 -16.49 -2.02
N PHE A 29 -24.27 -16.50 -0.69
CA PHE A 29 -24.28 -15.30 0.12
C PHE A 29 -23.03 -14.43 -0.12
N GLY A 30 -21.83 -15.03 -0.15
CA GLY A 30 -20.59 -14.34 -0.46
C GLY A 30 -20.64 -13.64 -1.82
N ALA A 31 -21.15 -14.30 -2.86
CA ALA A 31 -21.34 -13.70 -4.17
C ALA A 31 -22.32 -12.51 -4.14
N LYS A 32 -23.43 -12.62 -3.39
CA LYS A 32 -24.38 -11.51 -3.20
C LYS A 32 -23.73 -10.30 -2.51
N VAL A 33 -22.93 -10.53 -1.47
CA VAL A 33 -22.19 -9.46 -0.78
C VAL A 33 -21.19 -8.79 -1.72
N MET A 34 -20.40 -9.58 -2.46
CA MET A 34 -19.43 -9.02 -3.40
C MET A 34 -20.08 -8.22 -4.52
N SER A 35 -21.23 -8.68 -5.03
CA SER A 35 -22.01 -7.93 -6.02
C SER A 35 -22.50 -6.59 -5.46
N ALA A 36 -23.02 -6.58 -4.24
CA ALA A 36 -23.46 -5.36 -3.56
C ALA A 36 -22.30 -4.37 -3.29
N LEU A 37 -21.13 -4.88 -2.90
CA LEU A 37 -19.93 -4.06 -2.69
C LEU A 37 -19.37 -3.51 -4.01
N GLY A 38 -19.37 -4.31 -5.08
CA GLY A 38 -18.89 -3.90 -6.40
C GLY A 38 -19.61 -2.65 -6.90
N SER A 39 -20.95 -2.61 -6.78
CA SER A 39 -21.73 -1.43 -7.15
C SER A 39 -21.32 -0.16 -6.40
N PHE A 40 -20.90 -0.26 -5.13
CA PHE A 40 -20.40 0.89 -4.36
C PHE A 40 -18.95 1.25 -4.69
N ILE A 41 -18.07 0.26 -4.84
CA ILE A 41 -16.66 0.49 -5.17
C ILE A 41 -16.55 1.18 -6.54
N GLU A 42 -17.37 0.75 -7.50
CA GLU A 42 -17.43 1.26 -8.87
C GLU A 42 -18.38 2.45 -9.05
N SER A 43 -19.11 2.86 -8.00
CA SER A 43 -20.04 4.00 -8.11
C SER A 43 -19.28 5.32 -8.23
N GLY A 44 -19.66 6.11 -9.25
CA GLY A 44 -19.13 7.46 -9.47
C GLY A 44 -17.68 7.47 -9.97
N ASP A 45 -17.37 8.50 -10.74
CA ASP A 45 -16.00 8.78 -11.15
C ASP A 45 -15.20 9.34 -9.98
N LEU A 46 -13.89 9.10 -9.98
CA LEU A 46 -13.00 9.70 -9.00
C LEU A 46 -12.77 11.16 -9.36
N GLU A 47 -13.06 12.06 -8.44
CA GLU A 47 -12.82 13.48 -8.65
C GLU A 47 -11.40 13.87 -8.23
N PRO A 48 -10.85 14.99 -8.74
CA PRO A 48 -9.61 15.55 -8.23
C PRO A 48 -9.63 15.78 -6.71
N SER A 49 -10.81 16.12 -6.16
CA SER A 49 -11.02 16.31 -4.72
C SER A 49 -10.81 15.02 -3.90
N ASP A 50 -10.97 13.85 -4.52
CA ASP A 50 -10.78 12.55 -3.87
C ASP A 50 -9.31 12.20 -3.68
N SER A 51 -8.45 12.65 -4.60
CA SER A 51 -6.99 12.58 -4.46
C SER A 51 -6.54 13.29 -3.17
N ASP A 52 -6.99 14.52 -2.96
CA ASP A 52 -6.68 15.32 -1.77
C ASP A 52 -7.17 14.66 -0.48
N LYS A 53 -8.37 14.05 -0.52
CA LYS A 53 -8.93 13.31 0.64
C LYS A 53 -8.03 12.14 1.02
N ILE A 54 -7.53 11.38 0.04
CA ILE A 54 -6.67 10.22 0.28
C ILE A 54 -5.31 10.65 0.83
N VAL A 55 -4.71 11.72 0.30
CA VAL A 55 -3.47 12.29 0.84
C VAL A 55 -3.65 12.69 2.30
N LYS A 56 -4.75 13.39 2.64
CA LYS A 56 -5.08 13.77 4.02
C LYS A 56 -5.26 12.56 4.95
N ILE A 57 -5.90 11.49 4.46
CA ILE A 57 -6.04 10.25 5.23
C ILE A 57 -4.67 9.64 5.51
N ARG A 58 -3.79 9.58 4.51
CA ARG A 58 -2.42 9.07 4.67
C ARG A 58 -1.63 9.90 5.68
N GLU A 59 -1.75 11.23 5.63
CA GLU A 59 -1.09 12.14 6.58
C GLU A 59 -1.60 11.94 8.01
N ARG A 60 -2.91 11.77 8.18
CA ARG A 60 -3.53 11.46 9.47
C ARG A 60 -3.06 10.11 10.03
N ILE A 61 -3.00 9.07 9.19
CA ILE A 61 -2.44 7.77 9.61
C ILE A 61 -1.00 7.94 10.08
N ALA A 62 -0.19 8.70 9.35
CA ALA A 62 1.20 8.94 9.71
C ALA A 62 1.32 9.69 11.05
N SER A 63 0.52 10.75 11.28
CA SER A 63 0.58 11.52 12.53
C SER A 63 0.11 10.73 13.75
N GLU A 64 -0.85 9.82 13.58
CA GLU A 64 -1.37 8.98 14.67
C GLU A 64 -0.48 7.76 14.97
N ARG A 65 0.24 7.22 13.97
CA ARG A 65 0.94 5.92 14.09
C ARG A 65 2.46 6.03 14.11
N VAL A 66 3.05 7.04 13.49
CA VAL A 66 4.51 7.15 13.34
C VAL A 66 5.08 7.96 14.49
N LYS A 67 6.03 7.37 15.22
CA LYS A 67 6.74 8.06 16.29
C LYS A 67 7.85 8.95 15.72
N PRO A 68 8.17 10.10 16.34
CA PRO A 68 9.32 10.91 15.94
C PRO A 68 10.64 10.14 16.08
N GLY A 69 11.58 10.38 15.16
CA GLY A 69 12.95 9.84 15.25
C GLY A 69 13.11 8.35 14.94
N VAL A 70 12.07 7.66 14.48
CA VAL A 70 12.15 6.25 14.08
C VAL A 70 11.78 6.04 12.61
N VAL A 71 12.26 4.95 12.01
CA VAL A 71 11.88 4.53 10.66
C VAL A 71 10.72 3.56 10.77
N ASP A 72 9.52 3.96 10.32
CA ASP A 72 8.35 3.09 10.21
C ASP A 72 8.16 2.67 8.75
N ILE A 73 8.43 1.40 8.43
CA ILE A 73 8.41 0.88 7.05
C ILE A 73 7.00 0.68 6.49
N LYS A 74 5.95 0.85 7.33
CA LYS A 74 4.56 0.68 6.92
C LYS A 74 3.83 2.01 6.81
N PHE A 75 3.81 2.77 7.91
CA PHE A 75 3.06 4.02 8.06
C PHE A 75 3.92 5.27 7.81
N GLY A 76 5.25 5.11 7.83
CA GLY A 76 6.17 6.18 7.50
C GLY A 76 6.07 6.63 6.04
N ARG A 77 6.64 7.80 5.76
CA ARG A 77 6.69 8.35 4.40
C ARG A 77 7.50 7.47 3.47
N GLY A 78 6.88 7.01 2.39
CA GLY A 78 7.45 5.99 1.51
C GLY A 78 7.26 4.55 1.96
N GLY A 79 6.50 4.31 3.03
CA GLY A 79 6.22 2.97 3.53
C GLY A 79 5.19 2.21 2.69
N LEU A 80 4.90 0.98 3.13
CA LEU A 80 3.96 0.07 2.44
C LEU A 80 2.59 0.71 2.16
N ILE A 81 2.06 1.54 3.06
CA ILE A 81 0.74 2.16 2.91
C ILE A 81 0.65 3.05 1.66
N GLU A 82 1.72 3.75 1.29
CA GLU A 82 1.71 4.59 0.08
C GLU A 82 1.62 3.74 -1.19
N ILE A 83 2.28 2.58 -1.23
CA ILE A 83 2.17 1.62 -2.35
C ILE A 83 0.75 1.02 -2.39
N GLU A 84 0.21 0.65 -1.23
CA GLU A 84 -1.16 0.11 -1.11
C GLU A 84 -2.20 1.11 -1.60
N PHE A 85 -2.07 2.39 -1.26
CA PHE A 85 -2.98 3.45 -1.70
C PHE A 85 -2.94 3.69 -3.21
N ILE A 86 -1.75 3.66 -3.83
CA ILE A 86 -1.62 3.72 -5.30
C ILE A 86 -2.39 2.54 -5.93
N CYS A 87 -2.19 1.32 -5.42
CA CYS A 87 -2.86 0.14 -5.96
C CYS A 87 -4.39 0.21 -5.79
N GLN A 88 -4.86 0.64 -4.62
CA GLN A 88 -6.28 0.79 -4.36
C GLN A 88 -6.91 1.85 -5.27
N TRP A 89 -6.24 2.99 -5.47
CA TRP A 89 -6.66 3.99 -6.44
C TRP A 89 -6.75 3.41 -7.85
N LEU A 90 -5.68 2.78 -8.35
CA LEU A 90 -5.65 2.21 -9.69
C LEU A 90 -6.79 1.22 -9.92
N ALA A 91 -7.08 0.36 -8.94
CA ALA A 91 -8.17 -0.59 -9.05
C ALA A 91 -9.56 0.09 -9.11
N MET A 92 -9.77 1.17 -8.35
CA MET A 92 -11.01 1.96 -8.43
C MET A 92 -11.11 2.73 -9.75
N GLU A 93 -10.05 3.42 -10.15
CA GLU A 93 -9.96 4.22 -11.38
C GLU A 93 -10.26 3.39 -12.63
N ASN A 94 -9.73 2.16 -12.68
CA ASN A 94 -9.93 1.25 -13.80
C ASN A 94 -11.15 0.33 -13.63
N ARG A 95 -11.90 0.46 -12.54
CA ARG A 95 -13.04 -0.40 -12.16
C ARG A 95 -12.70 -1.89 -12.30
N GLU A 96 -11.49 -2.24 -11.91
CA GLU A 96 -10.95 -3.58 -12.10
C GLU A 96 -10.14 -4.02 -10.89
N THR A 97 -10.67 -5.02 -10.21
CA THR A 97 -9.99 -5.68 -9.10
C THR A 97 -9.29 -6.93 -9.64
N PRO A 98 -7.96 -7.07 -9.48
CA PRO A 98 -7.26 -8.30 -9.84
C PRO A 98 -7.86 -9.48 -9.06
N ASN A 99 -8.58 -10.34 -9.77
CA ASN A 99 -9.24 -11.48 -9.17
C ASN A 99 -8.25 -12.65 -9.00
N GLY A 100 -8.27 -13.28 -7.82
CA GLY A 100 -7.63 -14.57 -7.56
C GLY A 100 -6.16 -14.53 -7.12
N GLU A 101 -5.33 -13.62 -7.62
CA GLU A 101 -3.93 -13.52 -7.19
C GLU A 101 -3.79 -12.72 -5.89
N ARG A 102 -2.90 -13.18 -5.00
CA ARG A 102 -2.60 -12.54 -3.72
C ARG A 102 -1.09 -12.44 -3.51
N PRO A 103 -0.59 -11.39 -2.84
CA PRO A 103 -1.35 -10.30 -2.19
C PRO A 103 -1.93 -9.28 -3.20
N PHE A 104 -3.03 -8.61 -2.82
CA PHE A 104 -3.76 -7.64 -3.66
C PHE A 104 -2.82 -6.59 -4.29
N THR A 105 -1.94 -6.00 -3.49
CA THR A 105 -0.97 -4.98 -3.95
C THR A 105 -0.10 -5.48 -5.10
N LEU A 106 0.49 -6.68 -4.95
CA LEU A 106 1.38 -7.23 -5.98
C LEU A 106 0.59 -7.62 -7.24
N SER A 107 -0.60 -8.19 -7.10
CA SER A 107 -1.47 -8.47 -8.24
C SER A 107 -1.86 -7.20 -8.98
N THR A 108 -2.17 -6.11 -8.26
CA THR A 108 -2.53 -4.83 -8.87
C THR A 108 -1.36 -4.22 -9.62
N LEU A 109 -0.15 -4.26 -9.06
CA LEU A 109 1.05 -3.79 -9.78
C LEU A 109 1.32 -4.62 -11.04
N LYS A 110 1.18 -5.95 -10.98
CA LYS A 110 1.32 -6.79 -12.18
C LYS A 110 0.28 -6.45 -13.25
N THR A 111 -0.98 -6.25 -12.86
CA THR A 111 -2.05 -5.80 -13.76
C THR A 111 -1.75 -4.43 -14.34
N ALA A 112 -1.31 -3.48 -13.51
CA ALA A 112 -0.93 -2.14 -13.93
C ALA A 112 0.18 -2.17 -14.99
N ARG A 113 1.16 -3.08 -14.86
CA ARG A 113 2.19 -3.30 -15.89
C ARG A 113 1.61 -3.88 -17.18
N ALA A 114 0.80 -4.94 -17.07
CA ALA A 114 0.25 -5.65 -18.22
C ALA A 114 -0.71 -4.77 -19.04
N LYS A 115 -1.50 -3.94 -18.36
CA LYS A 115 -2.50 -3.04 -18.95
C LYS A 115 -2.00 -1.62 -19.17
N LYS A 116 -0.75 -1.33 -18.82
CA LYS A 116 -0.10 -0.01 -18.96
C LYS A 116 -0.86 1.12 -18.23
N TRP A 117 -1.38 0.83 -17.04
CA TRP A 117 -2.00 1.85 -16.18
C TRP A 117 -0.96 2.84 -15.61
N LEU A 118 0.30 2.42 -15.59
CA LEU A 118 1.46 3.21 -15.19
C LEU A 118 2.63 2.87 -16.11
N ASP A 119 3.60 3.79 -16.18
CA ASP A 119 4.87 3.54 -16.86
C ASP A 119 5.56 2.30 -16.29
N LYS A 120 6.12 1.49 -17.19
CA LYS A 120 6.76 0.21 -16.83
C LYS A 120 7.81 0.39 -15.73
N ASP A 121 8.67 1.40 -15.84
CA ASP A 121 9.75 1.64 -14.89
C ASP A 121 9.20 1.99 -13.49
N VAL A 122 8.12 2.78 -13.44
CA VAL A 122 7.43 3.12 -12.18
C VAL A 122 6.86 1.85 -11.54
N VAL A 123 6.23 0.99 -12.32
CA VAL A 123 5.66 -0.27 -11.80
C VAL A 123 6.74 -1.21 -11.31
N ASP A 124 7.82 -1.40 -12.08
CA ASP A 124 8.93 -2.26 -11.69
C ASP A 124 9.62 -1.74 -10.42
N ASP A 125 9.72 -0.41 -10.25
CA ASP A 125 10.21 0.22 -9.02
C ASP A 125 9.29 0.00 -7.82
N LEU A 126 7.97 0.14 -7.99
CA LEU A 126 7.00 -0.14 -6.93
C LEU A 126 6.99 -1.62 -6.54
N ILE A 127 7.12 -2.55 -7.49
CA ILE A 127 7.20 -3.99 -7.21
C ILE A 127 8.45 -4.30 -6.38
N LYS A 128 9.63 -3.79 -6.80
CA LYS A 128 10.89 -3.99 -6.06
C LYS A 128 10.79 -3.43 -4.64
N ALA A 129 10.27 -2.21 -4.50
CA ALA A 129 10.09 -1.57 -3.20
C ALA A 129 9.11 -2.35 -2.32
N TYR A 130 7.97 -2.78 -2.86
CA TYR A 130 6.97 -3.56 -2.13
C TYR A 130 7.54 -4.89 -1.62
N LEU A 131 8.21 -5.65 -2.48
CA LEU A 131 8.82 -6.93 -2.09
C LEU A 131 9.89 -6.73 -1.03
N PHE A 132 10.77 -5.73 -1.19
CA PHE A 132 11.79 -5.41 -0.20
C PHE A 132 11.18 -5.02 1.16
N LEU A 133 10.25 -4.07 1.18
CA LEU A 133 9.63 -3.60 2.43
C LEU A 133 8.79 -4.69 3.10
N ARG A 134 8.10 -5.54 2.33
CA ARG A 134 7.32 -6.65 2.88
C ARG A 134 8.22 -7.73 3.47
N SER A 135 9.27 -8.16 2.75
CA SER A 135 10.24 -9.11 3.28
C SER A 135 10.91 -8.60 4.56
N LEU A 136 11.22 -7.30 4.60
CA LEU A 136 11.77 -6.67 5.79
C LEU A 136 10.77 -6.62 6.96
N GLU A 137 9.50 -6.31 6.71
CA GLU A 137 8.42 -6.36 7.71
C GLU A 137 8.24 -7.76 8.27
N ASP A 138 8.19 -8.77 7.41
CA ASP A 138 8.03 -10.17 7.80
C ASP A 138 9.24 -10.64 8.62
N THR A 139 10.46 -10.32 8.18
CA THR A 139 11.70 -10.62 8.93
C THR A 139 11.71 -9.96 10.31
N LEU A 140 11.32 -8.68 10.38
CA LEU A 140 11.25 -7.95 11.65
C LEU A 140 10.22 -8.56 12.61
N ARG A 141 9.07 -9.01 12.07
CA ARG A 141 8.04 -9.67 12.88
C ARG A 141 8.48 -11.03 13.38
N MET A 142 9.22 -11.80 12.57
CA MET A 142 9.83 -13.06 13.01
C MET A 142 10.88 -12.81 14.10
N ASP A 143 11.70 -11.77 13.97
CA ASP A 143 12.71 -11.41 14.98
C ASP A 143 12.09 -11.00 16.32
N LYS A 144 11.01 -10.21 16.28
CA LYS A 144 10.37 -9.65 17.47
C LYS A 144 9.25 -10.50 18.03
N GLU A 145 8.77 -11.49 17.30
CA GLU A 145 7.59 -12.31 17.62
C GLU A 145 6.30 -11.49 17.86
N LYS A 146 6.20 -10.32 17.23
CA LYS A 146 5.03 -9.44 17.30
C LYS A 146 4.92 -8.55 16.08
N ALA A 147 3.71 -8.04 15.84
CA ALA A 147 3.43 -7.07 14.78
C ALA A 147 4.15 -5.74 15.05
N VAL A 148 5.35 -5.59 14.50
CA VAL A 148 6.18 -4.38 14.58
C VAL A 148 6.59 -3.97 13.18
N ASN A 149 6.52 -2.67 12.90
CA ASN A 149 6.93 -2.10 11.61
C ASN A 149 7.95 -0.95 11.82
N VAL A 150 8.44 -0.78 13.04
CA VAL A 150 9.41 0.26 13.40
C VAL A 150 10.79 -0.37 13.52
N ILE A 151 11.76 0.20 12.82
CA ILE A 151 13.17 -0.20 12.88
C ILE A 151 13.94 0.88 13.67
N PRO A 152 14.43 0.56 14.88
CA PRO A 152 15.29 1.46 15.63
C PRO A 152 16.66 1.58 14.96
N ALA A 153 16.99 2.76 14.43
CA ALA A 153 18.27 2.99 13.75
C ALA A 153 19.50 2.82 14.66
N SER A 154 19.31 2.91 15.99
CA SER A 154 20.36 2.71 16.99
C SER A 154 20.59 1.23 17.36
N ASP A 155 19.67 0.33 17.01
CA ASP A 155 19.78 -1.09 17.35
C ASP A 155 20.63 -1.82 16.30
N THR A 156 21.95 -1.69 16.44
CA THR A 156 22.94 -2.24 15.51
C THR A 156 22.91 -3.77 15.44
N ILE A 157 22.56 -4.44 16.54
CA ILE A 157 22.44 -5.91 16.60
C ILE A 157 21.26 -6.36 15.74
N LEU A 158 20.08 -5.75 15.94
CA LEU A 158 18.92 -6.00 15.10
C LEU A 158 19.22 -5.74 13.64
N LEU A 159 19.79 -4.57 13.32
CA LEU A 159 20.08 -4.18 11.94
C LEU A 159 21.02 -5.18 11.23
N ASN A 160 22.03 -5.70 11.93
CA ASN A 160 22.91 -6.71 11.37
C ASN A 160 22.20 -8.06 11.17
N ARG A 161 21.28 -8.45 12.07
CA ARG A 161 20.45 -9.65 11.91
C ARG A 161 19.52 -9.53 10.70
N LEU A 162 18.80 -8.41 10.59
CA LEU A 162 17.93 -8.12 9.46
C LEU A 162 18.74 -8.10 8.15
N SER A 163 19.91 -7.47 8.14
CA SER A 163 20.78 -7.41 6.97
C SER A 163 21.22 -8.80 6.49
N ARG A 164 21.48 -9.74 7.40
CA ARG A 164 21.85 -11.12 7.05
C ARG A 164 20.66 -11.93 6.55
N ALA A 165 19.50 -11.76 7.19
CA ALA A 165 18.27 -12.42 6.76
C ALA A 165 17.80 -11.97 5.37
N MET A 166 18.12 -10.73 4.99
CA MET A 166 17.84 -10.14 3.68
C MET A 166 18.97 -10.39 2.65
N GLU A 167 19.62 -11.57 2.71
CA GLU A 167 20.68 -12.00 1.77
C GLU A 167 21.94 -11.12 1.72
N GLU A 168 22.32 -10.55 2.86
CA GLU A 168 23.50 -9.67 3.04
C GLU A 168 23.45 -8.35 2.23
N THR A 169 22.96 -7.30 2.89
CA THR A 169 23.07 -5.94 2.36
C THR A 169 24.52 -5.42 2.40
N PRO A 170 25.05 -4.82 1.31
CA PRO A 170 26.35 -4.17 1.32
C PRO A 170 26.47 -3.15 2.45
N GLY A 171 27.52 -3.24 3.28
CA GLY A 171 27.70 -2.39 4.46
C GLY A 171 26.94 -2.86 5.72
N GLY A 172 26.38 -4.08 5.70
CA GLY A 172 25.71 -4.69 6.84
C GLY A 172 24.50 -3.90 7.33
N GLY A 173 24.25 -3.90 8.64
CA GLY A 173 23.11 -3.20 9.23
C GLY A 173 23.06 -1.70 8.94
N ARG A 174 24.22 -1.03 8.80
CA ARG A 174 24.27 0.39 8.41
C ARG A 174 23.86 0.60 6.96
N GLY A 175 24.35 -0.26 6.06
CA GLY A 175 23.93 -0.26 4.66
C GLY A 175 22.43 -0.51 4.50
N LEU A 176 21.87 -1.43 5.28
CA LEU A 176 20.44 -1.70 5.29
C LEU A 176 19.60 -0.45 5.61
N VAL A 177 20.00 0.36 6.58
CA VAL A 177 19.29 1.61 6.91
C VAL A 177 19.26 2.56 5.71
N GLU A 178 20.36 2.68 4.97
CA GLU A 178 20.42 3.55 3.80
C GLU A 178 19.56 3.02 2.64
N VAL A 179 19.58 1.70 2.38
CA VAL A 179 18.70 1.06 1.39
C VAL A 179 17.22 1.26 1.75
N ILE A 180 16.85 1.14 3.02
CA ILE A 180 15.48 1.41 3.49
C ILE A 180 15.10 2.86 3.18
N LYS A 181 15.93 3.83 3.60
CA LYS A 181 15.66 5.26 3.38
C LYS A 181 15.55 5.60 1.91
N GLU A 182 16.43 5.05 1.06
CA GLU A 182 16.41 5.27 -0.38
C GLU A 182 15.15 4.70 -1.01
N THR A 183 14.79 3.47 -0.67
CA THR A 183 13.58 2.81 -1.14
C THR A 183 12.35 3.63 -0.76
N MET A 184 12.23 4.03 0.51
CA MET A 184 11.11 4.83 0.99
C MET A 184 11.08 6.22 0.33
N ARG A 185 12.22 6.89 0.16
CA ARG A 185 12.30 8.18 -0.55
C ARG A 185 11.77 8.05 -1.98
N LYS A 186 12.14 6.97 -2.67
CA LYS A 186 11.69 6.67 -4.04
C LYS A 186 10.18 6.43 -4.10
N VAL A 187 9.65 5.58 -3.23
CA VAL A 187 8.20 5.33 -3.11
C VAL A 187 7.44 6.63 -2.85
N SER A 188 7.93 7.46 -1.94
CA SER A 188 7.26 8.72 -1.62
C SER A 188 7.25 9.71 -2.78
N GLY A 189 8.34 9.77 -3.56
CA GLY A 189 8.39 10.57 -4.79
C GLY A 189 7.36 10.11 -5.81
N ILE A 190 7.21 8.79 -6.00
CA ILE A 190 6.20 8.20 -6.89
C ILE A 190 4.79 8.52 -6.37
N TYR A 191 4.53 8.29 -5.08
CA TYR A 191 3.24 8.53 -4.44
C TYR A 191 2.77 9.98 -4.61
N LEU A 192 3.64 10.95 -4.28
CA LEU A 192 3.28 12.36 -4.38
C LEU A 192 2.99 12.75 -5.82
N ARG A 193 3.83 12.36 -6.78
CA ARG A 193 3.60 12.64 -8.19
C ARG A 193 2.30 12.00 -8.70
N PHE A 194 2.01 10.77 -8.27
CA PHE A 194 0.82 10.03 -8.67
C PHE A 194 -0.47 10.75 -8.28
N PHE A 195 -0.55 11.23 -7.03
CA PHE A 195 -1.73 11.94 -6.51
C PHE A 195 -1.75 13.42 -6.91
N GLU A 196 -0.59 14.07 -7.09
CA GLU A 196 -0.50 15.44 -7.59
C GLU A 196 -1.04 15.57 -9.01
N LEU A 197 -0.71 14.63 -9.90
CA LEU A 197 -1.24 14.62 -11.27
C LEU A 197 -2.77 14.50 -11.28
N ARG A 198 -3.32 13.65 -10.42
CA ARG A 198 -4.78 13.42 -10.30
C ARG A 198 -5.53 14.53 -9.57
N GLY A 199 -4.85 15.28 -8.70
CA GLY A 199 -5.40 16.47 -8.07
C GLY A 199 -5.42 17.70 -8.99
N ARG A 200 -4.72 17.65 -10.13
CA ARG A 200 -4.55 18.78 -11.06
C ARG A 200 -5.46 18.75 -12.29
N GLU A 201 -6.18 17.66 -12.55
CA GLU A 201 -7.10 17.59 -13.68
C GLU A 201 -8.22 18.65 -13.53
N LYS A 202 -8.10 19.71 -14.33
CA LYS A 202 -9.10 20.73 -14.63
C LYS A 202 -9.10 20.99 -16.13
#